data_AF-A0A2H0SNN2-F1
#
_entry.id   AF-A0A2H0SNN2-F1
#
_cell.length_a   1.000
_cell.length_b   1.000
_cell.length_c   1.000
_cell.angle_alpha   90.00
_cell.angle_beta   90.00
_cell.angle_gamma   90.00
#
_symmetry.space_group_name_H-M   'P 1'
#
loop_
_entity.id
_entity.type
_entity.pdbx_description
1 polymer ?
#
loop_
_entity_poly.entity_id
_entity_poly.type
_entity_poly.pdbx_seq_one_letter_code
_entity_poly.pdbx_strand_id
1 'polypeptide(L)'
;MAWLHSLVLHIRLIWSIGLFLARIALSELTQRKLALISTTAVILLSAIALLQVVKAVETTITPPTPLELAISTEPLSATYRLTPAEAEEQLSYFLKLYELQPTHREILLNIGILYETLENTREAERYFDLAAKSNRTTPHIIRGIEK
;
A
#
# COMPACT_ATOMS: atom_id res chain seq x y z
N MET A 1 -0.73 -74.69 -32.29
CA MET A 1 -2.16 -74.59 -31.91
C MET A 1 -2.60 -73.13 -32.02
N ALA A 2 -3.26 -72.74 -33.10
CA ALA A 2 -3.65 -71.34 -33.37
C ALA A 2 -4.56 -70.73 -32.27
N TRP A 3 -5.31 -71.58 -31.57
CA TRP A 3 -6.22 -71.18 -30.50
C TRP A 3 -5.51 -70.62 -29.25
N LEU A 4 -4.34 -71.13 -28.88
CA LEU A 4 -3.54 -70.63 -27.76
C LEU A 4 -3.01 -69.22 -28.02
N HIS A 5 -2.57 -68.94 -29.24
CA HIS A 5 -2.09 -67.60 -29.63
C HIS A 5 -3.25 -66.58 -29.61
N SER A 6 -4.42 -66.98 -30.10
CA SER A 6 -5.64 -66.17 -30.00
C SER A 6 -5.99 -65.86 -28.55
N LEU A 7 -5.96 -66.84 -27.65
CA LEU A 7 -6.28 -66.64 -26.23
C LEU A 7 -5.33 -65.66 -25.53
N VAL A 8 -4.03 -65.74 -25.81
CA VAL A 8 -3.03 -64.78 -25.29
C VAL A 8 -3.27 -63.36 -25.81
N LEU A 9 -3.68 -63.21 -27.07
CA LEU A 9 -4.06 -61.91 -27.63
C LEU A 9 -5.27 -61.30 -26.92
N HIS A 10 -6.31 -62.09 -26.65
CA HIS A 10 -7.50 -61.62 -25.93
C HIS A 10 -7.16 -61.19 -24.49
N ILE A 11 -6.31 -61.94 -23.79
CA ILE A 11 -5.85 -61.59 -22.44
C ILE A 11 -5.06 -60.27 -22.46
N ARG A 12 -4.15 -60.09 -23.42
CA ARG A 12 -3.39 -58.84 -23.58
C ARG A 12 -4.28 -57.65 -23.93
N LEU A 13 -5.30 -57.86 -24.75
CA LEU A 13 -6.25 -56.82 -25.12
C LEU A 13 -7.06 -56.36 -23.91
N ILE A 14 -7.59 -57.29 -23.12
CA ILE A 14 -8.34 -56.99 -21.89
C ILE A 14 -7.45 -56.22 -20.90
N TRP A 15 -6.20 -56.65 -20.74
CA TRP A 15 -5.23 -55.99 -19.87
C TRP A 15 -4.93 -54.55 -20.32
N SER A 16 -4.74 -54.32 -21.63
CA SER A 16 -4.50 -52.99 -22.19
C SER A 16 -5.70 -52.07 -22.03
N ILE A 17 -6.92 -52.57 -22.24
CA ILE A 17 -8.16 -51.80 -22.06
C ILE A 17 -8.34 -51.44 -20.57
N GLY A 18 -8.07 -52.38 -19.66
CA GLY A 18 -8.11 -52.13 -18.22
C GLY A 18 -7.15 -51.03 -17.77
N LEU A 19 -5.90 -51.07 -18.25
CA LEU A 19 -4.91 -50.02 -17.98
C LEU A 19 -5.30 -48.66 -18.55
N PHE A 20 -5.90 -48.65 -19.74
CA PHE A 20 -6.38 -47.43 -20.39
C PHE A 20 -7.53 -46.79 -19.59
N LEU A 21 -8.51 -47.58 -19.16
CA LEU A 21 -9.63 -47.11 -18.34
C LEU A 21 -9.16 -46.62 -16.96
N ALA A 22 -8.21 -47.31 -16.34
CA ALA A 22 -7.61 -46.88 -15.08
C ALA A 22 -6.90 -45.52 -15.21
N ARG A 23 -6.21 -45.28 -16.33
CA ARG A 23 -5.55 -44.00 -16.63
C ARG A 23 -6.55 -42.86 -16.86
N ILE A 24 -7.66 -43.12 -17.56
CA ILE A 24 -8.73 -42.13 -17.75
C ILE A 24 -9.33 -41.74 -16.40
N ALA A 25 -9.66 -42.72 -15.55
CA ALA A 25 -10.23 -42.45 -14.23
C ALA A 25 -9.28 -41.63 -13.32
N LEU A 26 -7.96 -41.89 -13.38
CA LEU A 26 -6.96 -41.13 -12.63
C LEU A 26 -6.81 -39.70 -13.17
N SER A 27 -6.98 -39.51 -14.48
CA SER A 27 -6.91 -38.18 -15.13
C SER A 27 -8.06 -37.25 -14.73
N GLU A 28 -9.28 -37.77 -14.60
CA GLU A 28 -10.43 -36.96 -14.17
C GLU A 28 -10.31 -36.50 -12.72
N LEU A 29 -9.78 -37.37 -11.84
CA LEU A 29 -9.55 -37.02 -10.43
C LEU A 29 -8.45 -35.96 -10.27
N THR A 30 -7.39 -36.06 -11.08
CA THR A 30 -6.29 -35.09 -11.08
C THR A 30 -6.70 -33.76 -11.70
N GLN A 31 -7.52 -33.76 -12.75
CA GLN A 31 -8.08 -32.53 -13.34
C GLN A 31 -9.01 -31.78 -12.39
N ARG A 32 -9.89 -32.48 -11.65
CA ARG A 32 -10.77 -31.81 -10.66
C ARG A 32 -9.98 -31.15 -9.54
N LYS A 33 -8.93 -31.82 -9.03
CA LYS A 33 -8.04 -31.24 -8.01
C LYS A 33 -7.25 -30.05 -8.56
N LEU A 34 -6.74 -30.14 -9.79
CA LEU A 34 -6.02 -29.07 -10.45
C LEU A 34 -6.92 -27.85 -10.71
N ALA A 35 -8.17 -28.08 -11.14
CA ALA A 35 -9.16 -27.03 -11.33
C ALA A 35 -9.47 -26.30 -10.02
N LEU A 36 -9.70 -27.04 -8.92
CA LEU A 36 -9.90 -26.44 -7.61
C LEU A 36 -8.71 -25.58 -7.18
N ILE A 37 -7.48 -26.08 -7.27
CA ILE A 37 -6.25 -25.34 -6.93
C ILE A 37 -6.10 -24.09 -7.83
N SER A 38 -6.43 -24.19 -9.11
CA SER A 38 -6.36 -23.05 -10.03
C SER A 38 -7.37 -21.96 -9.69
N THR A 39 -8.61 -22.34 -9.36
CA THR A 39 -9.67 -21.37 -9.00
C THR A 39 -9.36 -20.67 -7.69
N THR A 40 -8.85 -21.39 -6.68
CA THR A 40 -8.45 -20.78 -5.41
C THR A 40 -7.25 -19.86 -5.58
N ALA A 41 -6.28 -20.22 -6.43
CA ALA A 41 -5.15 -19.35 -6.75
C ALA A 41 -5.60 -18.06 -7.46
N VAL A 42 -6.53 -18.14 -8.42
CA VAL A 42 -7.07 -16.96 -9.11
C VAL A 42 -7.83 -16.04 -8.15
N ILE A 43 -8.64 -16.59 -7.24
CA ILE A 43 -9.35 -15.81 -6.21
C ILE A 43 -8.35 -15.13 -5.26
N LEU A 44 -7.29 -15.84 -4.88
CA LEU A 44 -6.27 -15.27 -4.00
C LEU A 44 -5.52 -14.12 -4.70
N LEU A 45 -5.14 -14.30 -5.96
CA LEU A 45 -4.46 -13.28 -6.75
C LEU A 45 -5.34 -12.06 -6.99
N SER A 46 -6.63 -12.24 -7.27
CA SER A 46 -7.57 -11.12 -7.44
C SER A 46 -7.80 -10.37 -6.13
N ALA A 47 -7.88 -11.07 -4.99
CA ALA A 47 -7.98 -10.44 -3.67
C ALA A 47 -6.72 -9.61 -3.33
N ILE A 48 -5.53 -10.13 -3.63
CA ILE A 48 -4.27 -9.39 -3.46
C ILE A 48 -4.27 -8.13 -4.34
N ALA A 49 -4.64 -8.27 -5.62
CA ALA A 49 -4.71 -7.12 -6.52
C ALA A 49 -5.70 -6.05 -6.02
N LEU A 50 -6.87 -6.47 -5.52
CA LEU A 50 -7.86 -5.57 -4.93
C LEU A 50 -7.30 -4.84 -3.70
N LEU A 51 -6.60 -5.54 -2.82
CA LEU A 51 -5.95 -4.94 -1.64
C LEU A 51 -4.90 -3.88 -2.04
N GLN A 52 -4.10 -4.13 -3.08
CA GLN A 52 -3.13 -3.16 -3.59
C GLN A 52 -3.81 -1.90 -4.12
N VAL A 53 -4.91 -2.06 -4.87
CA VAL A 53 -5.69 -0.93 -5.39
C VAL A 53 -6.34 -0.15 -4.26
N VAL A 54 -6.95 -0.80 -3.27
CA VAL A 54 -7.54 -0.14 -2.10
C VAL A 54 -6.50 0.68 -1.34
N LYS A 55 -5.30 0.13 -1.12
CA LYS A 55 -4.20 0.85 -0.47
C LYS A 55 -3.78 2.09 -1.26
N ALA A 56 -3.66 1.99 -2.59
CA ALA A 56 -3.33 3.12 -3.45
C ALA A 56 -4.45 4.18 -3.45
N VAL A 57 -5.71 3.75 -3.41
CA VAL A 57 -6.88 4.63 -3.31
C VAL A 57 -6.91 5.34 -1.95
N GLU A 58 -6.61 4.65 -0.85
CA GLU A 58 -6.52 5.27 0.48
C GLU A 58 -5.44 6.37 0.50
N THR A 59 -4.27 6.13 -0.09
CA THR A 59 -3.21 7.15 -0.20
C THR A 59 -3.57 8.36 -1.08
N THR A 60 -4.62 8.27 -1.89
CA THR A 60 -5.05 9.36 -2.80
C THR A 60 -6.30 10.08 -2.33
N ILE A 61 -7.16 9.44 -1.54
CA ILE A 61 -8.44 10.02 -1.07
C ILE A 61 -8.31 10.64 0.31
N THR A 62 -7.50 10.08 1.22
CA THR A 62 -7.25 10.71 2.51
C THR A 62 -5.92 11.46 2.42
N PRO A 63 -5.89 12.78 2.64
CA PRO A 63 -4.62 13.40 3.00
C PRO A 63 -4.10 12.63 4.22
N PRO A 64 -2.81 12.24 4.26
CA PRO A 64 -2.24 11.68 5.49
C PRO A 64 -2.63 12.64 6.59
N THR A 65 -3.34 12.16 7.63
CA THR A 65 -3.71 12.84 8.89
C THR A 65 -3.62 14.36 8.84
N PRO A 66 -4.73 15.14 9.02
CA PRO A 66 -4.71 16.60 8.90
C PRO A 66 -3.43 17.11 9.55
N LEU A 67 -2.60 17.75 8.72
CA LEU A 67 -1.19 17.98 8.97
C LEU A 67 -1.08 18.96 10.13
N GLU A 68 -1.35 18.49 11.35
CA GLU A 68 -1.30 19.28 12.56
C GLU A 68 0.09 19.86 12.63
N LEU A 69 0.14 21.17 12.87
CA LEU A 69 1.39 21.90 13.00
C LEU A 69 2.30 21.12 13.95
N ALA A 70 3.61 21.03 13.68
CA ALA A 70 4.55 20.33 14.57
C ALA A 70 4.52 20.85 16.04
N ILE A 71 3.94 22.03 16.26
CA ILE A 71 3.71 22.68 17.55
C ILE A 71 2.23 22.77 17.98
N SER A 72 1.31 22.24 17.18
CA SER A 72 -0.15 22.27 17.43
C SER A 72 -0.63 21.08 18.25
N THR A 73 0.26 20.25 18.79
CA THR A 73 -0.15 19.30 19.82
C THR A 73 -0.51 20.09 21.07
N GLU A 74 -1.81 20.21 21.33
CA GLU A 74 -2.34 20.56 22.65
C GLU A 74 -1.57 19.79 23.74
N PRO A 75 -1.11 20.45 24.81
CA PRO A 75 -1.55 21.77 25.25
C PRO A 75 -0.73 22.93 24.66
N LEU A 76 -1.41 24.06 24.47
CA LEU A 76 -0.90 25.45 24.33
C LEU A 76 -0.03 25.89 25.53
N SER A 77 0.87 25.04 26.01
CA SER A 77 1.86 25.42 27.00
C SER A 77 3.01 26.12 26.28
N ALA A 78 3.39 27.30 26.77
CA ALA A 78 4.63 27.98 26.36
C ALA A 78 5.92 27.16 26.65
N THR A 79 5.77 25.88 27.00
CA THR A 79 6.79 24.98 27.55
C THR A 79 6.91 23.67 26.76
N TYR A 80 6.02 23.37 25.82
CA TYR A 80 6.19 22.21 24.92
C TYR A 80 7.25 22.56 23.87
N ARG A 81 8.50 22.24 24.18
CA ARG A 81 9.65 22.39 23.30
C ARG A 81 10.17 21.00 22.99
N LEU A 82 10.18 20.64 21.70
CA LEU A 82 10.78 19.40 21.24
C LEU A 82 12.24 19.34 21.67
N THR A 83 12.69 18.17 22.13
CA THR A 83 14.13 17.91 22.23
C THR A 83 14.76 17.93 20.84
N PRO A 84 16.07 18.19 20.70
CA PRO A 84 16.72 18.15 19.40
C PRO A 84 16.52 16.83 18.65
N ALA A 85 16.50 15.69 19.38
CA ALA A 85 16.27 14.38 18.79
C ALA A 85 14.85 14.23 18.21
N GLU A 86 13.82 14.67 18.95
CA GLU A 86 12.44 14.65 18.48
C GLU A 86 12.23 15.59 17.29
N ALA A 87 12.88 16.76 17.31
CA ALA A 87 12.84 17.70 16.20
C ALA A 87 13.49 17.13 14.93
N GLU A 88 14.62 16.42 15.04
CA GLU A 88 15.26 15.72 13.91
C GLU A 88 14.38 14.59 13.36
N GLU A 89 13.74 13.80 14.22
CA GLU A 89 12.81 12.74 13.82
C GLU A 89 11.63 13.30 13.04
N GLN A 90 10.98 14.34 13.58
CA GLN A 90 9.87 15.02 12.90
C GLN A 90 10.33 15.67 11.60
N LEU A 91 11.52 16.28 11.57
CA LEU A 91 12.06 16.89 10.37
C LEU A 91 12.24 15.85 9.26
N SER A 92 12.77 14.68 9.58
CA SER A 92 12.91 13.56 8.64
C SER A 92 11.57 13.13 8.04
N TYR A 93 10.52 13.08 8.87
CA TYR A 93 9.16 12.78 8.40
C TYR A 93 8.62 13.85 7.44
N PHE A 94 8.70 15.13 7.81
CA PHE A 94 8.19 16.21 6.95
C PHE A 94 9.00 16.40 5.67
N LEU A 95 10.30 16.13 5.67
CA LEU A 95 11.11 16.15 4.45
C LEU A 95 10.65 15.10 3.43
N LYS A 96 10.27 13.90 3.89
CA LYS A 96 9.66 12.88 3.01
C LYS A 96 8.30 13.32 2.47
N LEU A 97 7.49 13.99 3.29
CA LEU A 97 6.21 14.55 2.83
C LEU A 97 6.42 15.67 1.81
N TYR A 98 7.46 16.48 1.97
CA TYR A 98 7.83 17.53 1.02
C TYR A 98 8.20 16.96 -0.36
N GLU A 99 8.84 15.79 -0.43
CA GLU A 99 9.11 15.12 -1.71
C GLU A 99 7.81 14.78 -2.47
N LEU A 100 6.74 14.46 -1.75
CA LEU A 100 5.43 14.12 -2.32
C LEU A 100 4.61 15.38 -2.65
N GLN A 101 4.75 16.43 -1.84
CA GLN A 101 3.93 17.64 -1.90
C GLN A 101 4.78 18.91 -1.73
N PRO A 102 5.66 19.23 -2.70
CA PRO A 102 6.70 20.25 -2.53
C PRO A 102 6.16 21.67 -2.41
N THR A 103 4.94 21.92 -2.87
CA THR A 103 4.29 23.23 -2.82
C THR A 103 3.26 23.33 -1.69
N HIS A 104 3.12 22.33 -0.83
CA HIS A 104 2.11 22.33 0.22
C HIS A 104 2.54 23.22 1.40
N ARG A 105 1.76 24.27 1.64
CA ARG A 105 2.13 25.35 2.58
C ARG A 105 2.37 24.86 4.01
N GLU A 106 1.55 23.95 4.53
CA GLU A 106 1.65 23.48 5.92
C GLU A 106 2.89 22.61 6.14
N ILE A 107 3.26 21.78 5.16
CA ILE A 107 4.50 20.99 5.16
C ILE A 107 5.70 21.95 5.23
N LEU A 108 5.71 22.98 4.37
CA LEU A 108 6.79 23.97 4.34
C LEU A 108 6.91 24.74 5.67
N LEU A 109 5.79 25.11 6.29
CA LEU A 109 5.77 25.77 7.61
C LEU A 109 6.33 24.86 8.70
N ASN A 110 5.90 23.59 8.74
CA ASN A 110 6.38 22.63 9.74
C ASN A 110 7.87 22.37 9.62
N ILE A 111 8.41 22.27 8.40
CA ILE A 111 9.85 22.14 8.17
C ILE A 111 10.59 23.39 8.68
N GLY A 112 10.09 24.59 8.39
CA GLY A 112 10.70 25.85 8.86
C GLY A 112 10.78 25.92 10.40
N ILE A 113 9.68 25.60 11.07
CA ILE A 113 9.57 25.53 12.53
C ILE A 113 10.56 24.52 13.14
N LEU A 114 10.71 23.34 12.53
CA LEU A 114 11.62 22.31 13.02
C LEU A 114 13.08 22.73 12.87
N TYR A 115 13.44 23.38 11.75
CA TYR A 115 14.77 23.96 11.61
C TYR A 115 15.02 25.10 12.60
N GLU A 116 14.03 25.93 12.92
CA GLU A 116 14.15 26.96 13.96
C GLU A 116 14.37 26.32 15.34
N THR A 117 13.66 25.23 15.64
CA THR A 117 13.82 24.45 16.89
C THR A 117 15.22 23.85 17.01
N LEU A 118 15.82 23.45 15.88
CA LEU A 118 17.19 22.95 15.76
C LEU A 118 18.23 24.07 15.64
N GLU A 119 17.85 25.34 15.86
CA GLU A 119 18.72 26.51 15.77
C GLU A 119 19.36 26.72 14.38
N ASN A 120 18.79 26.11 13.35
CA ASN A 120 19.20 26.26 11.95
C ASN A 120 18.36 27.34 11.26
N THR A 121 18.62 28.59 11.65
CA THR A 121 17.88 29.78 11.17
C THR A 121 17.92 29.93 9.65
N ARG A 122 19.05 29.57 9.01
CA ARG A 122 19.21 29.70 7.56
C ARG A 122 18.23 28.82 6.78
N GLU A 123 18.10 27.55 7.19
CA GLU A 123 17.16 26.64 6.54
C GLU A 123 15.72 27.01 6.91
N ALA A 124 15.47 27.41 8.15
CA ALA A 124 14.16 27.88 8.59
C ALA A 124 13.64 29.03 7.71
N GLU A 125 14.44 30.08 7.52
CA GLU A 125 14.11 31.22 6.65
C GLU A 125 13.81 30.77 5.21
N ARG A 126 14.61 29.86 4.65
CA ARG A 126 14.37 29.34 3.30
C ARG A 126 12.99 28.68 3.19
N TYR A 127 12.62 27.85 4.16
CA TYR A 127 11.33 27.15 4.12
C TYR A 127 10.14 28.07 4.41
N PHE A 128 10.31 29.09 5.26
CA PHE A 128 9.30 30.14 5.43
C PHE A 128 9.08 30.95 4.16
N ASP A 129 10.14 31.28 3.42
CA ASP A 129 10.04 31.95 2.12
C ASP A 129 9.32 31.08 1.08
N LEU A 130 9.61 29.77 1.05
CA LEU A 130 8.90 28.82 0.19
C LEU A 130 7.42 28.74 0.57
N ALA A 131 7.10 28.69 1.87
CA ALA A 131 5.73 28.67 2.37
C ALA A 131 4.96 29.95 2.03
N ALA A 132 5.62 31.12 2.06
CA ALA A 132 5.03 32.40 1.69
C ALA A 132 4.73 32.50 0.18
N LYS A 133 5.56 31.84 -0.65
CA LYS A 133 5.40 31.77 -2.11
C LYS A 133 4.41 30.68 -2.55
N SER A 134 4.20 29.65 -1.73
CA SER A 134 3.17 28.64 -1.92
C SER A 134 1.79 29.30 -1.90
N ASN A 135 1.10 29.22 -3.05
CA ASN A 135 -0.10 29.98 -3.36
C ASN A 135 -1.19 29.84 -2.26
N ARG A 136 -1.77 30.97 -1.82
CA ARG A 136 -2.84 31.05 -0.82
C ARG A 136 -4.08 30.31 -1.31
N THR A 137 -4.19 29.03 -1.01
CA THR A 137 -5.47 28.31 -1.04
C THR A 137 -5.76 27.85 0.37
N THR A 138 -5.95 28.80 1.29
CA THR A 138 -6.77 28.54 2.47
C THR A 138 -8.12 28.08 1.94
N PRO A 139 -8.57 26.82 2.19
CA PRO A 139 -9.99 26.57 2.21
C PRO A 139 -10.55 27.60 3.18
N HIS A 140 -11.46 28.41 2.70
CA HIS A 140 -12.15 29.40 3.50
C HIS A 140 -12.69 28.70 4.74
N ILE A 141 -12.00 28.83 5.88
CA ILE A 141 -12.68 28.74 7.17
C ILE A 141 -13.69 29.86 7.07
N ILE A 142 -14.94 29.48 6.84
CA ILE A 142 -16.07 30.38 6.90
C ILE A 142 -15.97 31.00 8.28
N ARG A 143 -15.43 32.22 8.30
CA ARG A 143 -15.52 33.14 9.41
C ARG A 143 -17.00 33.44 9.48
N GLY A 144 -17.74 32.59 10.20
CA GLY A 144 -19.08 32.90 10.67
C GLY A 144 -18.93 34.01 11.69
N ILE A 145 -18.81 35.24 11.19
CA ILE A 145 -19.06 36.45 11.95
C ILE A 145 -20.56 36.75 11.81
N GLU A 146 -21.12 37.36 12.86
CA GLU A 146 -22.38 38.11 12.92
C GLU A 146 -23.63 37.23 13.20
N LYS A 147 -24.31 37.31 14.35
CA LYS A 147 -24.45 38.35 15.41
C LYS A 147 -24.57 37.72 16.79
#